data_AF-A0A6P9ARH8-F1
#
_entry.id   AF-A0A6P9ARH8-F1
#
_cell.length_a   1.000
_cell.length_b   1.000
_cell.length_c   1.000
_cell.angle_alpha   90.00
_cell.angle_beta   90.00
_cell.angle_gamma   90.00
#
_symmetry.space_group_name_H-M   'P 1'
#
loop_
_entity.id
_entity.type
_entity.pdbx_description
1 polymer ?
#
loop_
_entity_poly.entity_id
_entity_poly.type
_entity_poly.pdbx_seq_one_letter_code
_entity_poly.pdbx_strand_id
1 'polypeptide(L)'
;MVELALERAQKEPSSLVQFEISDVTRRIFPEASFDIVYSRDTILHIEDKISLFRRFLSWLKAGGQLLISDYCCGPRPWSTAFTRYVEQRKYSLLTPDDYGQ
;
A
#
# COMPACT_ATOMS: atom_id res chain seq x y z
N MET A 1 12.54 -8.37 3.82
CA MET A 1 12.48 -7.41 2.68
C MET A 1 13.15 -6.09 3.02
N VAL A 2 12.69 -5.40 4.06
CA VAL A 2 13.24 -4.08 4.45
C VAL A 2 14.70 -4.17 4.91
N GLU A 3 15.10 -5.21 5.64
CA GLU A 3 16.50 -5.41 6.07
C GLU A 3 17.48 -5.44 4.89
N LEU A 4 17.16 -6.17 3.81
CA LEU A 4 17.96 -6.18 2.59
C LEU A 4 18.02 -4.80 1.91
N ALA A 5 16.95 -4.00 2.01
CA ALA A 5 16.93 -2.65 1.47
C ALA A 5 17.82 -1.70 2.29
N LEU A 6 17.77 -1.82 3.62
CA LEU A 6 18.66 -1.11 4.55
C LEU A 6 20.12 -1.46 4.30
N GLU A 7 20.47 -2.74 4.18
CA GLU A 7 21.83 -3.20 3.86
C GLU A 7 22.35 -2.62 2.54
N ARG A 8 21.48 -2.47 1.54
CA ARG A 8 21.85 -1.87 0.25
C ARG A 8 22.04 -0.36 0.35
N ALA A 9 21.15 0.35 1.05
CA ALA A 9 21.28 1.79 1.25
C ALA A 9 22.54 2.17 2.05
N GLN A 10 22.96 1.35 3.03
CA GLN A 10 24.21 1.57 3.76
C GLN A 10 25.45 1.55 2.87
N LYS A 11 25.39 0.89 1.70
CA LYS A 11 26.48 0.86 0.72
C LYS A 11 26.48 2.09 -0.20
N GLU A 12 25.50 2.97 -0.08
CA GLU A 12 25.34 4.19 -0.87
C GLU A 12 25.17 5.41 0.08
N PRO A 13 26.29 5.97 0.60
CA PRO A 13 26.25 6.99 1.65
C PRO A 13 25.55 8.31 1.26
N SER A 14 25.42 8.58 -0.05
CA SER A 14 24.72 9.75 -0.59
C SER A 14 23.23 9.50 -0.85
N SER A 15 22.71 8.34 -0.47
CA SER A 15 21.30 8.00 -0.68
C SER A 15 20.39 8.93 0.13
N LEU A 16 19.39 9.50 -0.55
CA LEU A 16 18.31 10.26 0.07
C LEU A 16 17.18 9.34 0.60
N VAL A 17 17.34 8.02 0.47
CA VAL A 17 16.29 7.04 0.77
C VAL A 17 16.41 6.56 2.21
N GLN A 18 15.28 6.59 2.92
CA GLN A 18 15.14 6.05 4.27
C GLN A 18 14.14 4.89 4.25
N PHE A 19 14.40 3.87 5.05
CA PHE A 19 13.51 2.72 5.20
C PHE A 19 13.09 2.57 6.66
N GLU A 20 11.85 2.12 6.86
CA GLU A 20 11.28 1.86 8.17
C GLU A 20 10.59 0.48 8.16
N ILE A 21 10.75 -0.29 9.23
CA ILE A 21 9.95 -1.50 9.47
C ILE A 21 8.75 -1.07 10.31
N SER A 22 7.56 -1.03 9.70
CA SER A 22 6.35 -0.50 10.33
C SER A 22 5.09 -1.14 9.76
N ASP A 23 4.01 -1.13 10.54
CA ASP A 23 2.66 -1.43 10.06
C ASP A 23 1.98 -0.11 9.66
N VAL A 24 1.72 0.05 8.36
CA VAL A 24 1.14 1.29 7.80
C VAL A 24 -0.25 1.59 8.36
N THR A 25 -0.99 0.58 8.86
CA THR A 25 -2.31 0.78 9.47
C THR A 25 -2.22 1.44 10.85
N ARG A 26 -1.04 1.40 11.48
CA ARG A 26 -0.76 1.93 12.82
C ARG A 26 0.21 3.10 12.81
N ARG A 27 1.00 3.25 11.75
CA ARG A 27 1.98 4.32 11.61
C ARG A 27 1.28 5.68 11.51
N ILE A 28 1.86 6.68 12.17
CA ILE A 28 1.38 8.06 12.16
C ILE A 28 2.51 8.95 11.67
N PHE A 29 2.37 9.53 10.48
CA PHE A 29 3.24 10.62 10.04
C PHE A 29 2.59 11.97 10.37
N PRO A 30 3.39 13.05 10.48
CA PRO A 30 2.84 14.40 10.56
C PRO A 30 1.93 14.69 9.37
N GLU A 31 0.86 15.44 9.60
CA GLU A 31 -0.02 15.91 8.54
C GLU A 31 0.74 16.80 7.55
N ALA A 32 0.33 16.78 6.28
CA ALA A 32 0.91 17.61 5.23
C ALA A 32 2.44 17.55 5.13
N SER A 33 3.03 16.36 5.27
CA SER A 33 4.48 16.15 5.27
C SER A 33 5.04 15.66 3.94
N PHE A 34 4.23 15.01 3.10
CA PHE A 34 4.68 14.45 1.82
C PHE A 34 4.06 15.16 0.62
N ASP A 35 4.86 15.34 -0.43
CA ASP A 35 4.39 15.78 -1.74
C ASP A 35 3.70 14.63 -2.50
N ILE A 36 4.19 13.40 -2.30
CA ILE A 36 3.69 12.20 -2.97
C ILE A 36 3.60 11.05 -1.95
N VAL A 37 2.51 10.29 -2.03
CA VAL A 37 2.39 8.97 -1.40
C VAL A 37 2.22 7.96 -2.52
N TYR A 38 3.07 6.93 -2.53
CA TYR A 38 3.07 5.89 -3.55
C TYR A 38 2.98 4.50 -2.91
N SER A 39 2.05 3.69 -3.40
CA SER A 39 1.91 2.29 -3.01
C SER A 39 1.88 1.40 -4.24
N ARG A 40 2.69 0.34 -4.24
CA ARG A 40 2.86 -0.53 -5.41
C ARG A 40 2.63 -1.99 -5.05
N ASP A 41 1.53 -2.55 -5.55
CA ASP A 41 1.18 -3.98 -5.49
C ASP A 41 1.26 -4.57 -4.07
N THR A 42 0.79 -3.83 -3.06
CA THR A 42 1.01 -4.20 -1.64
C THR A 42 -0.22 -4.10 -0.74
N ILE A 43 -1.15 -3.17 -1.00
CA ILE A 43 -2.30 -2.96 -0.10
C ILE A 43 -3.49 -3.88 -0.39
N LEU A 44 -3.38 -4.81 -1.34
CA LEU A 44 -4.21 -6.03 -1.42
C LEU A 44 -4.16 -6.87 -0.13
N HIS A 45 -3.19 -6.66 0.75
CA HIS A 45 -3.13 -7.31 2.06
C HIS A 45 -3.93 -6.61 3.17
N ILE A 46 -4.50 -5.43 2.90
CA ILE A 46 -5.21 -4.62 3.90
C ILE A 46 -6.70 -4.59 3.55
N GLU A 47 -7.53 -5.00 4.51
CA GLU A 47 -8.99 -5.03 4.36
C GLU A 47 -9.60 -3.62 4.48
N ASP A 48 -9.27 -2.88 5.55
CA ASP A 48 -9.78 -1.53 5.78
C ASP A 48 -9.01 -0.48 4.96
N LYS A 49 -9.30 -0.46 3.65
CA LYS A 49 -8.68 0.50 2.71
C LYS A 49 -9.14 1.93 2.95
N ILE A 50 -10.38 2.14 3.40
CA ILE A 50 -10.94 3.48 3.62
C ILE A 50 -10.17 4.21 4.73
N SER A 51 -9.93 3.56 5.87
CA SER A 51 -9.12 4.16 6.93
C SER A 51 -7.68 4.41 6.47
N LEU A 52 -7.12 3.50 5.65
CA LEU A 52 -5.78 3.67 5.10
C LEU A 52 -5.69 4.86 4.15
N PHE A 53 -6.66 5.03 3.24
CA PHE A 53 -6.70 6.15 2.30
C PHE A 53 -6.86 7.49 3.01
N ARG A 54 -7.69 7.56 4.06
CA ARG A 54 -7.79 8.77 4.90
C ARG A 54 -6.45 9.15 5.51
N ARG A 55 -5.66 8.17 5.97
CA ARG A 55 -4.29 8.43 6.47
C ARG A 55 -3.38 8.95 5.36
N PHE A 56 -3.34 8.30 4.20
CA PHE A 56 -2.53 8.75 3.07
C PHE A 56 -2.85 10.20 2.69
N LEU A 57 -4.14 10.53 2.60
CA LEU A 57 -4.58 11.89 2.29
C LEU A 57 -4.20 12.88 3.38
N SER A 58 -4.27 12.52 4.67
CA SER A 58 -3.84 13.40 5.77
C SER A 58 -2.34 13.72 5.74
N TRP A 59 -1.52 12.80 5.23
CA TRP A 59 -0.07 12.98 5.16
C TRP A 59 0.35 13.82 3.94
N LEU A 60 -0.52 13.99 2.95
CA LEU A 60 -0.24 14.77 1.76
C LEU A 60 -0.36 16.27 2.02
N LYS A 61 0.59 17.03 1.47
CA LYS A 61 0.51 18.49 1.38
C LYS A 61 -0.65 18.92 0.48
N ALA A 62 -1.05 20.19 0.59
CA ALA A 62 -1.98 20.80 -0.36
C ALA A 62 -1.40 20.69 -1.80
N GLY A 63 -2.15 20.08 -2.71
CA GLY A 63 -1.69 19.79 -4.08
C GLY A 63 -0.84 18.51 -4.23
N GLY A 64 -0.62 17.76 -3.14
CA GLY A 64 0.11 16.49 -3.19
C GLY A 64 -0.66 15.39 -3.94
N GLN A 65 0.06 14.34 -4.32
CA GLN A 65 -0.47 13.26 -5.17
C GLN A 65 -0.40 11.89 -4.50
N LEU A 66 -1.48 11.13 -4.63
CA LEU A 66 -1.55 9.72 -4.25
C LEU A 66 -1.56 8.87 -5.51
N LEU A 67 -0.66 7.88 -5.60
CA LEU A 67 -0.67 6.87 -6.65
C LEU A 67 -0.63 5.48 -6.04
N ILE A 68 -1.52 4.61 -6.50
CA ILE A 68 -1.63 3.24 -6.02
C ILE A 68 -1.70 2.31 -7.23
N SER A 69 -0.86 1.28 -7.26
CA SER A 69 -1.10 0.07 -8.04
C SER A 69 -1.45 -1.07 -7.10
N ASP A 70 -2.42 -1.90 -7.49
CA ASP A 70 -2.87 -3.01 -6.65
C ASP A 70 -3.43 -4.16 -7.50
N TYR A 71 -3.53 -5.35 -6.91
CA TYR A 71 -4.27 -6.44 -7.56
C TYR A 71 -5.75 -6.28 -7.29
N CYS A 72 -6.53 -6.34 -8.35
CA CYS A 72 -7.99 -6.35 -8.30
C CYS A 72 -8.53 -7.72 -8.73
N CYS A 73 -9.83 -7.90 -8.60
CA CYS A 73 -10.54 -9.09 -9.06
C CYS A 73 -11.70 -8.73 -9.98
N GLY A 74 -12.13 -9.70 -10.80
CA GLY A 74 -13.42 -9.62 -11.49
C GLY A 74 -14.60 -9.86 -10.54
N PRO A 75 -15.84 -9.66 -11.02
CA PRO A 75 -17.05 -9.97 -10.27
C PRO A 75 -17.13 -11.46 -9.92
N ARG A 76 -17.90 -11.78 -8.88
CA ARG A 76 -18.22 -13.15 -8.47
C ARG A 76 -19.28 -13.77 -9.40
N PRO A 77 -19.37 -15.12 -9.49
CA PRO A 77 -18.59 -16.11 -8.76
C PRO A 77 -17.18 -16.30 -9.33
N TRP A 78 -16.22 -16.57 -8.44
CA TRP A 78 -14.86 -16.93 -8.82
C TRP A 78 -14.71 -18.44 -9.00
N SER A 79 -13.72 -18.86 -9.79
CA SER A 79 -13.35 -20.27 -9.88
C SER A 79 -12.82 -20.78 -8.54
N THR A 80 -13.00 -22.08 -8.26
CA THR A 80 -12.47 -22.72 -7.04
C THR A 80 -10.97 -22.51 -6.88
N ALA A 81 -10.22 -22.53 -7.99
CA ALA A 81 -8.78 -22.28 -7.98
C ALA A 81 -8.43 -20.85 -7.54
N PHE A 82 -9.16 -19.85 -8.06
CA PHE A 82 -8.92 -18.46 -7.69
C PHE A 82 -9.34 -18.16 -6.24
N THR A 83 -10.48 -18.70 -5.80
CA THR A 83 -10.92 -18.57 -4.40
C THR A 83 -9.87 -19.12 -3.43
N ARG A 84 -9.37 -20.34 -3.68
CA ARG A 84 -8.30 -20.94 -2.84
C ARG A 84 -7.01 -20.11 -2.86
N TYR A 85 -6.65 -19.54 -4.02
CA TYR A 85 -5.48 -18.68 -4.14
C TYR A 85 -5.60 -17.41 -3.28
N VAL A 86 -6.75 -16.71 -3.36
CA VAL A 86 -7.04 -15.50 -2.59
C VAL A 86 -7.04 -15.80 -1.09
N GLU A 87 -7.68 -16.89 -0.67
CA GLU A 87 -7.70 -17.36 0.72
C GLU A 87 -6.31 -17.70 1.24
N GLN A 88 -5.54 -18.49 0.48
CA GLN A 88 -4.18 -18.89 0.85
C GLN A 88 -3.25 -17.67 1.00
N ARG A 89 -3.38 -16.68 0.13
CA ARG A 89 -2.59 -15.44 0.16
C ARG A 89 -3.12 -14.40 1.14
N LYS A 90 -4.33 -14.62 1.69
CA LYS A 90 -5.04 -13.69 2.56
C LYS A 90 -5.19 -12.32 1.91
N TYR A 91 -5.54 -12.30 0.61
CA TYR A 91 -5.78 -11.05 -0.10
C TYR A 91 -7.20 -10.53 0.17
N SER A 92 -7.30 -9.23 0.35
CA SER A 92 -8.51 -8.43 0.37
C SER A 92 -8.65 -7.72 -0.98
N LEU A 93 -9.08 -8.48 -2.00
CA LEU A 93 -9.27 -7.99 -3.36
C LEU A 93 -10.63 -7.33 -3.51
N LEU A 94 -10.66 -6.23 -4.26
CA LEU A 94 -11.87 -5.53 -4.68
C LEU A 94 -11.96 -5.53 -6.21
N THR A 95 -13.16 -5.31 -6.74
CA THR A 95 -13.31 -4.93 -8.15
C THR A 95 -12.77 -3.50 -8.34
N PRO A 96 -12.34 -3.10 -9.54
CA PRO A 96 -11.92 -1.72 -9.78
C PRO A 96 -12.99 -0.68 -9.42
N ASP A 97 -14.27 -1.01 -9.67
CA ASP A 97 -15.39 -0.13 -9.35
C ASP A 97 -15.56 0.08 -7.84
N ASP A 98 -15.43 -1.00 -7.04
CA ASP A 98 -15.49 -0.92 -5.58
C ASP A 98 -14.23 -0.26 -4.99
N TYR A 99 -13.08 -0.39 -5.66
CA TYR A 99 -11.80 0.17 -5.20
C TYR A 99 -11.80 1.70 -5.24
N GLY A 100 -12.50 2.28 -6.23
CA GLY A 100 -12.55 3.72 -6.46
C GLY A 100 -13.61 4.49 -5.66
N GLN A 101 -14.38 3.81 -4.79
CA GLN A 101 -15.41 4.43 -3.94
C GLN A 101 -14.83 5.09 -2.67
#